data_AF-A0A7R9Z561-F1
#
_entry.id   AF-A0A7R9Z561-F1
#
_cell.length_a   1.000
_cell.length_b   1.000
_cell.length_c   1.000
_cell.angle_alpha   90.00
_cell.angle_beta   90.00
_cell.angle_gamma   90.00
#
_symmetry.space_group_name_H-M   'P 1'
#
loop_
_entity.id
_entity.type
_entity.pdbx_description
1 polymer ?
#
loop_
_entity_poly.entity_id
_entity_poly.type
_entity_poly.pdbx_seq_one_letter_code
_entity_poly.pdbx_strand_id
1 'polypeptide(L)'
;LKASATRPDGAPPPTLAGREWLAEYARGCGQEMYTITAGKRMGGVPWLDAVGAAWNKYHVLLIGVNAVTWQNASRRRLSLNPTQHVLRSEDKLLVIAADRSAA
;
A
#
# COMPACT_ATOMS: atom_id res chain seq x y z
N LEU A 1 13.96 25.09 -17.17
CA LEU A 1 14.17 25.07 -15.70
C LEU A 1 15.22 23.99 -15.39
N LYS A 2 16.49 24.36 -15.22
CA LYS A 2 17.53 23.45 -14.70
C LYS A 2 17.58 23.69 -13.19
N ALA A 3 17.03 22.77 -12.41
CA ALA A 3 17.17 22.81 -10.97
C ALA A 3 18.61 22.40 -10.61
N SER A 4 19.49 23.38 -10.36
CA SER A 4 20.76 23.11 -9.69
C SER A 4 20.53 23.23 -8.18
N ALA A 5 20.33 22.09 -7.52
CA ALA A 5 20.36 22.03 -6.07
C ALA A 5 21.81 22.16 -5.60
N THR A 6 22.31 23.39 -5.43
CA THR A 6 23.57 23.61 -4.72
C THR A 6 23.33 23.44 -3.23
N ARG A 7 24.17 22.64 -2.57
CA ARG A 7 24.11 22.46 -1.12
C ARG A 7 24.58 23.73 -0.41
N PRO A 8 24.09 24.02 0.81
CA PRO A 8 24.46 25.22 1.57
C PRO A 8 25.96 25.35 1.88
N ASP A 9 26.71 24.25 1.84
CA ASP A 9 28.15 24.17 2.10
C ASP A 9 29.03 24.32 0.84
N GLY A 10 28.43 24.54 -0.33
CA GLY A 10 29.15 24.64 -1.59
C GLY A 10 29.72 23.31 -2.10
N ALA A 11 29.44 22.20 -1.42
CA ALA A 11 29.80 20.88 -1.91
C ALA A 11 29.05 20.61 -3.22
N PRO A 12 29.69 19.99 -4.22
CA PRO A 12 28.98 19.54 -5.41
C PRO A 12 27.81 18.65 -4.97
N PRO A 13 26.66 18.68 -5.68
CA PRO A 13 25.63 17.68 -5.46
C PRO A 13 26.33 16.31 -5.48
N PRO A 14 26.06 15.43 -4.51
CA PRO A 14 26.73 14.13 -4.48
C PRO A 14 26.64 13.54 -5.89
N THR A 15 27.77 13.10 -6.44
CA THR A 15 27.79 12.37 -7.71
C THR A 15 26.91 11.17 -7.50
N LEU A 16 25.65 11.35 -7.92
CA LEU A 16 24.57 10.41 -7.73
C LEU A 16 25.09 9.06 -8.23
N ALA A 17 25.22 8.10 -7.30
CA ALA A 17 25.63 6.75 -7.62
C ALA A 17 24.65 6.18 -8.65
N GLY A 18 25.02 6.26 -9.93
CA GLY A 18 24.19 5.84 -11.05
C GLY A 18 22.84 6.56 -11.15
N ARG A 19 22.14 6.33 -12.25
CA ARG A 19 20.73 6.72 -12.41
C ARG A 19 19.77 5.77 -11.66
N GLU A 20 20.31 4.79 -10.94
CA GLU A 20 19.56 3.68 -10.34
C GLU A 20 18.71 4.15 -9.17
N TRP A 21 19.26 4.93 -8.23
CA TRP A 21 18.50 5.44 -7.09
C TRP A 21 17.31 6.32 -7.55
N LEU A 22 17.51 7.12 -8.61
CA LEU A 22 16.46 8.00 -9.14
C LEU A 22 15.37 7.18 -9.82
N ALA A 23 15.73 6.09 -10.50
CA ALA A 23 14.77 5.17 -11.09
C ALA A 23 13.95 4.43 -10.02
N GLU A 24 14.59 4.01 -8.91
CA GLU A 24 13.89 3.40 -7.78
C GLU A 24 12.97 4.39 -7.06
N TYR A 25 13.46 5.61 -6.83
CA TYR A 25 12.65 6.69 -6.27
C TYR A 25 11.44 7.00 -7.15
N ALA A 26 11.64 7.20 -8.45
CA ALA A 26 10.56 7.47 -9.40
C ALA A 26 9.55 6.31 -9.48
N ARG A 27 10.01 5.05 -9.38
CA ARG A 27 9.14 3.87 -9.30
C ARG A 27 8.26 3.91 -8.03
N GLY A 28 8.83 4.34 -6.91
CA GLY A 28 8.09 4.55 -5.66
C GLY A 28 7.07 5.68 -5.74
N CYS A 29 7.37 6.77 -6.43
CA CYS A 29 6.45 7.90 -6.61
C CYS A 29 5.18 7.55 -7.41
N GLY A 30 5.23 6.50 -8.25
CA GLY A 30 4.07 6.01 -8.99
C GLY A 30 3.11 5.14 -8.17
N GLN A 31 3.37 4.94 -6.87
CA GLN A 31 2.51 4.14 -6.00
C GLN A 31 1.50 5.05 -5.30
N GLU A 32 0.21 4.72 -5.43
CA GLU A 32 -0.87 5.45 -4.77
C GLU A 32 -1.69 4.53 -3.86
N MET A 33 -2.44 5.14 -2.94
CA MET A 33 -3.31 4.43 -2.02
C MET A 33 -4.72 4.30 -2.60
N TYR A 34 -5.24 3.07 -2.59
CA TYR A 34 -6.59 2.75 -3.04
C TYR A 34 -7.40 2.08 -1.94
N THR A 35 -8.72 2.18 -2.04
CA THR A 35 -9.66 1.41 -1.24
C THR A 35 -10.43 0.47 -2.13
N ILE A 36 -10.35 -0.83 -1.82
CA ILE A 36 -11.04 -1.90 -2.56
C ILE A 36 -12.00 -2.64 -1.62
N THR A 37 -12.94 -3.39 -2.19
CA THR A 37 -13.87 -4.20 -1.40
C THR A 37 -13.44 -5.65 -1.48
N ALA A 38 -13.27 -6.31 -0.33
CA ALA A 38 -12.97 -7.72 -0.27
C ALA A 38 -14.08 -8.52 -0.97
N GLY A 39 -13.69 -9.26 -2.01
CA GLY A 39 -14.62 -10.11 -2.76
C GLY A 39 -15.10 -11.29 -1.92
N LYS A 40 -16.22 -11.91 -2.32
CA LYS A 40 -16.83 -13.04 -1.59
C LYS A 40 -15.86 -14.18 -1.28
N ARG A 41 -14.91 -14.45 -2.17
CA ARG A 41 -13.88 -15.51 -2.03
C ARG A 41 -12.83 -15.22 -0.95
N MET A 42 -12.75 -13.98 -0.46
CA MET A 42 -11.84 -13.60 0.63
C MET A 42 -12.47 -13.78 2.01
N GLY A 43 -13.77 -14.08 2.10
CA GLY A 43 -14.42 -14.35 3.37
C GLY A 43 -13.79 -15.56 4.07
N GLY A 44 -13.36 -15.36 5.33
CA GLY A 44 -12.69 -16.39 6.12
C GLY A 44 -11.18 -16.46 5.93
N VAL A 45 -10.59 -15.67 5.02
CA VAL A 45 -9.14 -15.67 4.81
C VAL A 45 -8.45 -14.87 5.93
N PRO A 46 -7.46 -15.45 6.63
CA PRO A 46 -6.65 -14.72 7.60
C PRO A 46 -5.89 -13.55 6.96
N TRP A 47 -5.72 -12.45 7.69
CA TRP A 47 -5.04 -11.25 7.21
C TRP A 47 -3.66 -11.53 6.61
N LEU A 48 -2.82 -12.29 7.32
CA LEU A 48 -1.44 -12.57 6.88
C LEU A 48 -1.41 -13.35 5.56
N ASP A 49 -2.33 -14.30 5.37
CA ASP A 49 -2.46 -15.05 4.13
C ASP A 49 -2.93 -14.15 2.98
N ALA A 50 -3.84 -13.22 3.27
CA ALA A 50 -4.29 -12.22 2.29
C ALA A 50 -3.17 -11.25 1.89
N VAL A 51 -2.33 -10.81 2.82
CA VAL A 51 -1.15 -9.98 2.52
C VAL A 51 -0.19 -10.74 1.60
N GLY A 52 0.11 -12.01 1.92
CA GLY A 52 0.97 -12.86 1.10
C GLY A 52 0.42 -13.05 -0.31
N ALA A 53 -0.89 -13.33 -0.43
CA ALA A 53 -1.54 -13.47 -1.73
C ALA A 53 -1.58 -12.15 -2.53
N ALA A 54 -1.85 -11.02 -1.87
CA ALA A 54 -1.88 -9.69 -2.48
C ALA A 54 -0.52 -9.35 -3.11
N TRP A 55 0.56 -9.58 -2.38
CA TRP A 55 1.91 -9.31 -2.88
C TRP A 55 2.34 -10.29 -3.97
N ASN A 56 2.25 -11.59 -3.70
CA ASN A 56 2.83 -12.61 -4.58
C ASN A 56 2.10 -12.76 -5.91
N LYS A 57 0.79 -12.47 -5.94
CA LYS A 57 -0.04 -12.66 -7.15
C LYS A 57 -0.36 -11.36 -7.86
N TYR A 58 -0.59 -10.28 -7.11
CA TYR A 58 -1.09 -9.03 -7.67
C TYR A 58 -0.08 -7.87 -7.54
N HIS A 59 1.05 -8.07 -6.85
CA HIS A 59 2.04 -7.03 -6.57
C HIS A 59 1.43 -5.79 -5.87
N VAL A 60 0.43 -6.04 -5.03
CA VAL A 60 -0.27 -5.03 -4.24
C VAL A 60 0.16 -5.10 -2.79
N LEU A 61 0.46 -3.96 -2.19
CA LEU A 61 0.77 -3.87 -0.77
C LEU A 61 -0.52 -3.63 0.02
N LEU A 62 -0.96 -4.65 0.75
CA LEU A 62 -2.13 -4.57 1.63
C LEU A 62 -1.73 -3.97 2.99
N ILE A 63 -2.28 -2.80 3.35
CA ILE A 63 -1.85 -2.01 4.52
C ILE A 63 -2.84 -2.01 5.68
N GLY A 64 -4.14 -2.13 5.40
CA GLY A 64 -5.16 -2.10 6.45
C GLY A 64 -6.53 -2.53 5.97
N VAL A 65 -7.45 -2.62 6.92
CA VAL A 65 -8.85 -2.96 6.66
C VAL A 65 -9.75 -2.09 7.53
N ASN A 66 -10.79 -1.54 6.90
CA ASN A 66 -11.89 -0.87 7.56
C ASN A 66 -13.05 -1.86 7.72
N ALA A 67 -13.00 -2.58 8.83
CA ALA A 67 -13.90 -3.69 9.15
C ALA A 67 -15.11 -3.23 9.97
N VAL A 68 -16.24 -3.92 9.78
CA VAL A 68 -17.42 -3.75 10.63
C VAL A 68 -17.14 -4.38 12.00
N THR A 69 -17.30 -3.61 13.08
CA THR A 69 -17.05 -4.12 14.43
C THR A 69 -18.20 -5.03 14.87
N TRP A 70 -17.87 -6.13 15.58
CA TRP A 70 -18.88 -7.06 16.12
C TRP A 70 -19.86 -6.39 17.08
N GLN A 71 -19.43 -5.34 17.77
CA GLN A 71 -20.22 -4.64 18.79
C GLN A 71 -21.23 -3.65 18.20
N ASN A 72 -21.04 -3.20 16.95
CA ASN A 72 -21.98 -2.31 16.29
C ASN A 72 -21.82 -2.34 14.76
N ALA A 73 -22.83 -2.84 14.06
CA ALA A 73 -22.83 -2.95 12.59
C ALA A 73 -22.70 -1.58 11.88
N SER A 74 -23.06 -0.48 12.54
CA SER A 74 -22.89 0.88 12.01
C SER A 74 -21.51 1.47 12.29
N ARG A 75 -20.72 0.87 13.20
CA ARG A 75 -19.40 1.36 13.59
C ARG A 75 -18.32 0.54 12.91
N ARG A 76 -17.64 1.15 11.95
CA ARG A 76 -16.47 0.57 11.30
C ARG A 76 -15.19 1.04 11.99
N ARG A 77 -14.21 0.14 12.10
CA ARG A 77 -12.89 0.45 12.65
C ARG A 77 -11.85 0.21 11.57
N LEU A 78 -11.10 1.26 11.25
CA LEU A 78 -9.87 1.13 10.49
C LEU A 78 -8.80 0.52 11.38
N SER A 79 -8.26 -0.61 10.94
CA SER A 79 -7.14 -1.29 11.57
C SER A 79 -6.01 -1.39 10.56
N LEU A 80 -4.82 -0.91 10.95
CA LEU A 80 -3.62 -1.00 10.13
C LEU A 80 -2.84 -2.26 10.53
N ASN A 81 -2.46 -3.05 9.53
CA ASN A 81 -1.81 -4.36 9.68
C ASN A 81 -2.39 -5.26 10.81
N PRO A 82 -3.70 -5.57 10.81
CA PRO A 82 -4.29 -6.35 11.90
C PRO A 82 -4.01 -7.85 11.73
N THR A 83 -2.92 -8.31 12.30
CA THR A 83 -2.43 -9.70 12.20
C THR A 83 -3.45 -10.77 12.61
N GLN A 84 -4.40 -10.45 13.50
CA GLN A 84 -5.45 -11.36 13.98
C GLN A 84 -6.79 -11.22 13.22
N HIS A 85 -6.89 -10.32 12.25
CA HIS A 85 -8.14 -10.12 11.52
C HIS A 85 -8.38 -11.26 10.53
N VAL A 86 -9.64 -11.70 10.46
CA VAL A 86 -10.11 -12.63 9.43
C VAL A 86 -11.02 -11.84 8.50
N LEU A 87 -10.66 -11.80 7.23
CA LEU A 87 -11.36 -11.02 6.22
C LEU A 87 -12.81 -11.48 6.07
N ARG A 88 -13.69 -10.50 5.88
CA ARG A 88 -15.10 -10.73 5.56
C ARG A 88 -15.40 -10.26 4.15
N SER A 89 -16.47 -10.81 3.60
CA SER A 89 -17.11 -10.17 2.45
C SER A 89 -17.48 -8.73 2.82
N GLU A 90 -17.27 -7.78 1.91
CA GLU A 90 -17.58 -6.35 2.10
C GLU A 90 -16.63 -5.56 3.01
N ASP A 91 -15.60 -6.18 3.58
CA ASP A 91 -14.51 -5.44 4.22
C ASP A 91 -13.87 -4.49 3.21
N LYS A 92 -13.60 -3.25 3.64
CA LYS A 92 -12.91 -2.27 2.79
C LYS A 92 -11.42 -2.37 3.06
N LEU A 93 -10.66 -2.82 2.09
CA LEU A 93 -9.22 -3.01 2.19
C LEU A 93 -8.51 -1.75 1.70
N LEU A 94 -7.51 -1.31 2.45
CA LEU A 94 -6.60 -0.25 2.03
C LEU A 94 -5.37 -0.90 1.44
N VAL A 95 -5.03 -0.49 0.22
CA VAL A 95 -3.91 -1.04 -0.53
C VAL A 95 -3.07 0.06 -1.15
N ILE A 96 -1.81 -0.24 -1.43
CA ILE A 96 -0.92 0.59 -2.23
C ILE A 96 -0.55 -0.18 -3.50
N ALA A 97 -0.74 0.45 -4.65
CA ALA A 97 -0.46 -0.12 -5.96
C ALA A 97 -0.06 0.97 -6.98
N ALA A 98 0.51 0.55 -8.11
CA ALA A 98 0.90 1.46 -9.18
C ALA A 98 -0.31 2.01 -9.98
N ASP A 99 -1.42 1.28 -9.98
CA ASP A 99 -2.65 1.65 -10.69
C ASP A 99 -3.86 1.03 -9.97
N ARG A 100 -5.02 1.67 -10.13
CA ARG A 100 -6.31 1.21 -9.62
C ARG A 100 -6.75 -0.13 -10.23
N SER A 101 -6.36 -0.44 -11.48
CA SER A 101 -6.71 -1.73 -12.10
C SER A 101 -5.93 -2.91 -11.51
N ALA A 102 -4.78 -2.65 -10.89
CA ALA A 102 -3.99 -3.65 -10.19
C ALA A 102 -4.55 -3.94 -8.77
N ALA A 103 -5.44 -3.08 -8.26
CA ALA A 103 -5.98 -3.11 -6.90
C ALA A 103 -7.30 -3.89 -6.80
#